data_AF-A0A258JVB9-F1
#
_entry.id   AF-A0A258JVB9-F1
#
_cell.length_a   1.000
_cell.length_b   1.000
_cell.length_c   1.000
_cell.angle_alpha   90.00
_cell.angle_beta   90.00
_cell.angle_gamma   90.00
#
_symmetry.space_group_name_H-M   'P 1'
#
loop_
_entity.id
_entity.type
_entity.pdbx_description
1 polymer ?
#
loop_
_entity_poly.entity_id
_entity_poly.type
_entity_poly.pdbx_seq_one_letter_code
_entity_poly.pdbx_strand_id
1 'polypeptide(L)'
;MVDQCRRAMVWIAGNIAAFGGDPGRIYLSGHSSGAHIAGVLLTTDWAAHGGAPDLVKGGLVMSGMYDLYPVMLSARSSYVKITPEELAALSAMRHLDQVRCDMIVVNGDRESPEFKRQSQVFASALAGMGRLTARLELAGKNHFEVPEALNDPASAVSKATLQMMKG
;
A
#
# COMPACT_ATOMS: atom_id res chain seq x y z
N MET A 1 7.63 -9.17 -10.51
CA MET A 1 6.40 -9.16 -9.70
C MET A 1 5.62 -7.85 -9.85
N VAL A 2 6.12 -6.69 -9.42
CA VAL A 2 5.38 -5.41 -9.50
C VAL A 2 4.80 -5.10 -10.88
N ASP A 3 5.60 -5.30 -11.93
CA ASP A 3 5.18 -5.10 -13.32
C ASP A 3 4.02 -6.04 -13.75
N GLN A 4 3.98 -7.27 -13.24
CA GLN A 4 2.81 -8.16 -13.42
C GLN A 4 1.59 -7.61 -12.69
N CYS A 5 1.75 -7.10 -11.47
CA CYS A 5 0.66 -6.46 -10.74
C CYS A 5 0.13 -5.21 -11.46
N ARG A 6 1.00 -4.38 -12.05
CA ARG A 6 0.58 -3.22 -12.87
C ARG A 6 -0.26 -3.65 -14.06
N ARG A 7 0.20 -4.65 -14.82
CA ARG A 7 -0.60 -5.22 -15.93
C ARG A 7 -1.93 -5.81 -15.45
N ALA A 8 -1.94 -6.49 -14.29
CA ALA A 8 -3.16 -7.02 -13.70
C ALA A 8 -4.14 -5.91 -13.33
N MET A 9 -3.68 -4.77 -12.80
CA MET A 9 -4.54 -3.62 -12.48
C MET A 9 -5.18 -3.01 -13.73
N VAL A 10 -4.42 -2.83 -14.80
CA VAL A 10 -4.95 -2.35 -16.09
C VAL A 10 -5.96 -3.35 -16.66
N TRP A 11 -5.67 -4.65 -16.56
CA TRP A 11 -6.61 -5.69 -16.96
C TRP A 11 -7.90 -5.66 -16.12
N ILE A 12 -7.80 -5.55 -14.80
CA ILE A 12 -8.96 -5.43 -13.91
C ILE A 12 -9.80 -4.22 -14.31
N ALA A 13 -9.20 -3.05 -14.50
CA ALA A 13 -9.94 -1.85 -14.93
C ALA A 13 -10.68 -2.04 -16.27
N GLY A 14 -10.11 -2.79 -17.20
CA GLY A 14 -10.76 -3.08 -18.49
C GLY A 14 -11.82 -4.19 -18.45
N ASN A 15 -11.82 -5.06 -17.42
CA ASN A 15 -12.61 -6.31 -17.45
C ASN A 15 -13.55 -6.50 -16.26
N ILE A 16 -13.37 -5.77 -15.14
CA ILE A 16 -14.08 -6.04 -13.88
C ILE A 16 -15.61 -5.86 -14.00
N ALA A 17 -16.08 -5.04 -14.95
CA ALA A 17 -17.50 -4.88 -15.25
C ALA A 17 -18.18 -6.20 -15.63
N ALA A 18 -17.48 -7.10 -16.33
CA ALA A 18 -18.00 -8.43 -16.69
C ALA A 18 -18.19 -9.35 -15.46
N PHE A 19 -17.59 -9.00 -14.32
CA PHE A 19 -17.68 -9.71 -13.04
C PHE A 19 -18.57 -8.96 -12.03
N GLY A 20 -19.26 -7.91 -12.45
CA GLY A 20 -20.15 -7.10 -11.60
C GLY A 20 -19.44 -6.06 -10.73
N GLY A 21 -18.14 -5.84 -10.92
CA GLY A 21 -17.43 -4.74 -10.27
C GLY A 21 -17.46 -3.45 -11.10
N ASP A 22 -17.22 -2.32 -10.45
CA ASP A 22 -17.20 -1.00 -11.08
C ASP A 22 -15.74 -0.60 -11.38
N PRO A 23 -15.35 -0.40 -12.66
CA PRO A 23 -14.00 0.00 -13.03
C PRO A 23 -13.62 1.39 -12.50
N GLY A 24 -14.60 2.22 -12.13
CA GLY A 24 -14.40 3.50 -11.47
C GLY A 24 -14.23 3.41 -9.96
N ARG A 25 -14.30 2.22 -9.35
CA ARG A 25 -14.24 2.01 -7.88
C ARG A 25 -13.27 0.91 -7.49
N ILE A 26 -12.03 1.02 -7.98
CA ILE A 26 -10.95 0.07 -7.68
C ILE A 26 -10.16 0.57 -6.47
N TYR A 27 -10.06 -0.28 -5.45
CA TYR A 27 -9.31 -0.01 -4.21
C TYR A 27 -8.27 -1.11 -4.00
N LEU A 28 -7.14 -0.75 -3.39
CA LEU A 28 -6.04 -1.68 -3.13
C LEU A 28 -5.87 -1.92 -1.63
N SER A 29 -5.59 -3.17 -1.26
CA SER A 29 -5.07 -3.48 0.07
C SER A 29 -3.85 -4.39 -0.03
N GLY A 30 -2.95 -4.27 0.93
CA GLY A 30 -1.76 -5.10 1.01
C GLY A 30 -1.25 -5.24 2.42
N HIS A 31 -0.61 -6.38 2.70
CA HIS A 31 0.07 -6.69 3.96
C HIS A 31 1.53 -7.08 3.70
N SER A 32 2.47 -6.63 4.54
CA SER A 32 3.89 -7.02 4.46
C SER A 32 4.52 -6.70 3.09
N SER A 33 5.05 -7.71 2.38
CA SER A 33 5.50 -7.55 0.99
C SER A 33 4.38 -7.14 0.03
N GLY A 34 3.13 -7.55 0.30
CA GLY A 34 1.96 -7.08 -0.42
C GLY A 34 1.67 -5.60 -0.17
N ALA A 35 1.95 -5.08 1.03
CA ALA A 35 1.84 -3.65 1.33
C ALA A 35 2.95 -2.83 0.64
N HIS A 36 4.16 -3.39 0.51
CA HIS A 36 5.20 -2.81 -0.34
C HIS A 36 4.74 -2.70 -1.80
N ILE A 37 4.27 -3.80 -2.38
CA ILE A 37 3.76 -3.81 -3.76
C ILE A 37 2.60 -2.82 -3.90
N ALA A 38 1.62 -2.84 -2.99
CA ALA A 38 0.51 -1.91 -2.99
C ALA A 38 0.98 -0.45 -2.92
N GLY A 39 1.97 -0.13 -2.09
CA GLY A 39 2.60 1.20 -2.04
C GLY A 39 3.19 1.61 -3.39
N VAL A 40 3.87 0.69 -4.10
CA VAL A 40 4.39 0.95 -5.45
C VAL A 40 3.25 1.14 -6.48
N LEU A 41 2.16 0.37 -6.39
CA LEU A 41 0.99 0.53 -7.26
C LEU A 41 0.25 1.85 -7.02
N LEU A 42 0.15 2.29 -5.76
CA LEU A 42 -0.48 3.56 -5.36
C LEU A 42 0.34 4.79 -5.77
N THR A 43 1.63 4.60 -6.06
CA THR A 43 2.56 5.62 -6.58
C THR A 43 2.95 5.38 -8.04
N THR A 44 2.20 4.54 -8.76
CA THR A 44 2.43 4.29 -10.18
C THR A 44 1.77 5.38 -11.03
N ASP A 45 2.50 5.90 -12.01
CA ASP A 45 1.91 6.70 -13.10
C ASP A 45 1.10 5.77 -14.03
N TRP A 46 -0.19 5.65 -13.74
CA TRP A 46 -1.07 4.75 -14.49
C TRP A 46 -1.24 5.16 -15.96
N ALA A 47 -1.11 6.44 -16.29
CA ALA A 47 -1.23 6.90 -17.67
C ALA A 47 -0.11 6.31 -18.55
N ALA A 48 1.13 6.25 -18.03
CA ALA A 48 2.25 5.61 -18.70
C ALA A 48 2.08 4.09 -18.88
N HIS A 49 1.17 3.47 -18.11
CA HIS A 49 0.84 2.04 -18.20
C HIS A 49 -0.48 1.76 -18.95
N GLY A 50 -1.10 2.77 -19.57
CA GLY A 50 -2.34 2.61 -20.34
C GLY A 50 -3.62 2.52 -19.48
N GLY A 51 -3.54 2.93 -18.22
CA GLY A 51 -4.69 3.09 -17.32
C GLY A 51 -5.11 4.55 -17.18
N ALA A 52 -6.26 4.79 -16.53
CA ALA A 52 -6.64 6.14 -16.11
C ALA A 52 -5.66 6.67 -15.04
N PRO A 53 -5.29 7.97 -15.04
CA PRO A 53 -4.39 8.52 -14.02
C PRO A 53 -4.84 8.27 -12.58
N ASP A 54 -6.15 8.18 -12.36
CA ASP A 54 -6.80 7.92 -11.08
C ASP A 54 -7.34 6.48 -10.99
N LEU A 55 -6.71 5.50 -11.67
CA LEU A 55 -7.16 4.10 -11.74
C LEU A 55 -7.47 3.50 -10.36
N VAL A 56 -6.68 3.82 -9.34
CA VAL A 56 -6.91 3.39 -7.95
C VAL A 56 -7.51 4.54 -7.15
N LYS A 57 -8.65 4.28 -6.50
CA LYS A 57 -9.43 5.29 -5.73
C LYS A 57 -9.04 5.39 -4.26
N GLY A 58 -8.34 4.40 -3.73
CA GLY A 58 -7.79 4.43 -2.37
C GLY A 58 -6.99 3.19 -2.02
N GLY A 59 -6.21 3.28 -0.94
CA GLY A 59 -5.28 2.23 -0.54
C GLY A 59 -5.26 1.94 0.96
N LEU A 60 -5.30 0.67 1.36
CA LEU A 60 -5.01 0.19 2.71
C LEU A 60 -3.66 -0.55 2.71
N VAL A 61 -2.66 0.00 3.38
CA VAL A 61 -1.34 -0.62 3.49
C VAL A 61 -1.01 -1.00 4.93
N MET A 62 -0.75 -2.27 5.17
CA MET A 62 -0.57 -2.84 6.50
C MET A 62 0.82 -3.43 6.65
N SER A 63 1.59 -2.96 7.63
CA SER A 63 2.91 -3.51 7.97
C SER A 63 3.86 -3.57 6.77
N GLY A 64 3.87 -2.53 5.94
CA GLY A 64 4.65 -2.49 4.69
C GLY A 64 6.06 -1.93 4.83
N MET A 65 6.84 -2.10 3.76
CA MET A 65 8.10 -1.41 3.54
C MET A 65 7.92 -0.49 2.34
N TYR A 66 8.22 0.80 2.50
CA TYR A 66 7.99 1.85 1.51
C TYR A 66 9.30 2.50 1.03
N ASP A 67 10.41 2.23 1.74
CA ASP A 67 11.79 2.42 1.27
C ASP A 67 12.53 1.09 1.41
N LEU A 68 13.14 0.62 0.31
CA LEU A 68 13.83 -0.65 0.28
C LEU A 68 15.28 -0.57 0.77
N TYR A 69 15.85 0.61 0.99
CA TYR A 69 17.23 0.72 1.44
C TYR A 69 17.47 0.03 2.80
N PRO A 70 16.64 0.24 3.85
CA PRO A 70 16.75 -0.52 5.09
C PRO A 70 16.56 -2.03 4.91
N VAL A 71 15.74 -2.46 3.95
CA VAL A 71 15.52 -3.88 3.64
C VAL A 71 16.82 -4.52 3.14
N MET A 72 17.59 -3.82 2.32
CA MET A 72 18.89 -4.28 1.81
C MET A 72 19.97 -4.41 2.90
N LEU A 73 19.83 -3.68 4.01
CA LEU A 73 20.73 -3.79 5.17
C LEU A 73 20.34 -4.93 6.12
N SER A 74 19.18 -5.55 5.93
CA SER A 74 18.67 -6.63 6.77
C SER A 74 19.10 -8.02 6.28
N ALA A 75 18.84 -9.06 7.07
CA ALA A 75 19.04 -10.46 6.69
C ALA A 75 18.31 -10.85 5.37
N ARG A 76 17.29 -10.07 4.96
CA ARG A 76 16.54 -10.28 3.71
C ARG A 76 17.41 -10.15 2.46
N SER A 77 18.50 -9.39 2.51
CA SER A 77 19.42 -9.23 1.38
C SER A 77 20.15 -10.52 0.97
N SER A 78 20.13 -11.54 1.82
CA SER A 78 20.66 -12.87 1.49
C SER A 78 19.84 -13.56 0.39
N TYR A 79 18.52 -13.36 0.35
CA TYR A 79 17.60 -14.01 -0.59
C TYR A 79 16.79 -13.05 -1.48
N VAL A 80 16.74 -11.75 -1.16
CA VAL A 80 16.18 -10.71 -2.04
C VAL A 80 17.32 -9.83 -2.53
N LYS A 81 17.71 -10.00 -3.79
CA LYS A 81 18.71 -9.15 -4.46
C LYS A 81 17.96 -8.00 -5.13
N ILE A 82 18.28 -6.78 -4.72
CA ILE A 82 17.66 -5.56 -5.23
C ILE A 82 18.78 -4.75 -5.86
N THR A 83 18.68 -4.44 -7.15
CA THR A 83 19.64 -3.56 -7.82
C THR A 83 19.43 -2.10 -7.39
N PRO A 84 20.41 -1.19 -7.57
CA PRO A 84 20.20 0.23 -7.32
C PRO A 84 19.01 0.82 -8.10
N GLU A 85 18.79 0.35 -9.33
CA GLU A 85 17.68 0.76 -10.18
C GLU A 85 16.34 0.28 -9.61
N GLU A 86 16.27 -0.96 -9.14
CA GLU A 86 15.07 -1.50 -8.47
C GLU A 86 14.81 -0.79 -7.13
N LEU A 87 15.84 -0.51 -6.34
CA LEU A 87 15.73 0.27 -5.11
C LEU A 87 15.08 1.64 -5.39
N ALA A 88 15.54 2.33 -6.43
CA ALA A 88 14.98 3.62 -6.82
C ALA A 88 13.55 3.48 -7.33
N ALA A 89 13.28 2.52 -8.22
CA ALA A 89 11.98 2.35 -8.87
C ALA A 89 10.89 1.76 -7.96
N LEU A 90 11.27 0.96 -6.94
CA LEU A 90 10.33 0.20 -6.11
C LEU A 90 10.25 0.71 -4.66
N SER A 91 10.82 1.88 -4.36
CA SER A 91 10.61 2.55 -3.06
C SER A 91 9.50 3.60 -3.20
N ALA A 92 8.28 3.27 -2.80
CA ALA A 92 7.12 4.18 -2.87
C ALA A 92 7.37 5.55 -2.23
N MET A 93 8.18 5.63 -1.17
CA MET A 93 8.62 6.88 -0.54
C MET A 93 9.29 7.87 -1.51
N ARG A 94 9.83 7.40 -2.64
CA ARG A 94 10.54 8.21 -3.64
C ARG A 94 9.64 8.75 -4.76
N HIS A 95 8.37 8.33 -4.78
CA HIS A 95 7.40 8.60 -5.85
C HIS A 95 6.10 9.18 -5.28
N LEU A 96 6.17 9.90 -4.15
CA LEU A 96 5.01 10.45 -3.46
C LEU A 96 4.25 11.48 -4.30
N ASP A 97 4.94 12.15 -5.22
CA ASP A 97 4.37 13.07 -6.22
C ASP A 97 3.41 12.38 -7.20
N GLN A 98 3.42 11.04 -7.26
CA GLN A 98 2.51 10.24 -8.07
C GLN A 98 1.28 9.74 -7.30
N VAL A 99 1.16 10.03 -6.00
CA VAL A 99 -0.05 9.68 -5.24
C VAL A 99 -1.24 10.51 -5.75
N ARG A 100 -2.33 9.83 -6.12
CA ARG A 100 -3.57 10.45 -6.62
C ARG A 100 -4.80 10.18 -5.75
N CYS A 101 -4.70 9.26 -4.80
CA CYS A 101 -5.80 8.81 -3.96
C CYS A 101 -5.45 8.88 -2.48
N ASP A 102 -6.46 8.68 -1.64
CA ASP A 102 -6.28 8.67 -0.19
C ASP A 102 -5.85 7.29 0.31
N MET A 103 -5.17 7.27 1.45
CA MET A 103 -4.55 6.06 1.98
C MET A 103 -4.75 5.90 3.48
N ILE A 104 -4.85 4.64 3.92
CA ILE A 104 -4.82 4.21 5.30
C ILE A 104 -3.54 3.43 5.53
N VAL A 105 -2.78 3.80 6.56
CA VAL A 105 -1.55 3.11 6.96
C VAL A 105 -1.74 2.45 8.32
N VAL A 106 -1.45 1.15 8.41
CA VAL A 106 -1.64 0.35 9.63
C VAL A 106 -0.36 -0.39 9.99
N ASN A 107 -0.05 -0.47 11.28
CA ASN A 107 0.94 -1.41 11.83
C ASN A 107 0.49 -1.91 13.21
N GLY A 108 1.13 -2.97 13.71
CA GLY A 108 1.01 -3.43 15.09
C GLY A 108 2.08 -2.79 15.98
N ASP A 109 1.79 -2.67 17.28
CA ASP A 109 2.75 -2.13 18.25
C ASP A 109 3.87 -3.11 18.63
N ARG A 110 3.64 -4.42 18.45
CA ARG A 110 4.58 -5.53 18.67
C ARG A 110 5.32 -5.96 17.40
N GLU A 111 5.37 -5.09 16.40
CA GLU A 111 6.22 -5.29 15.23
C GLU A 111 7.67 -4.83 15.47
N SER A 112 8.59 -5.26 14.60
CA SER A 112 9.97 -4.78 14.65
C SER A 112 10.01 -3.25 14.52
N PRO A 113 11.02 -2.57 15.11
CA PRO A 113 11.15 -1.12 15.03
C PRO A 113 11.08 -0.57 13.61
N GLU A 114 11.60 -1.28 12.62
CA GLU A 114 11.64 -0.81 11.23
C GLU A 114 10.26 -0.80 10.56
N PHE A 115 9.40 -1.79 10.81
CA PHE A 115 8.01 -1.75 10.32
C PHE A 115 7.24 -0.57 10.92
N LYS A 116 7.41 -0.33 12.23
CA LYS A 116 6.79 0.81 12.91
C LYS A 116 7.29 2.15 12.36
N ARG A 117 8.61 2.28 12.19
CA ARG A 117 9.26 3.48 11.66
C ARG A 117 8.81 3.78 10.23
N GLN A 118 8.84 2.80 9.32
CA GLN A 118 8.43 3.01 7.93
C GLN A 118 6.94 3.35 7.81
N SER A 119 6.07 2.67 8.56
CA SER A 119 4.64 3.01 8.62
C SER A 119 4.41 4.43 9.13
N GLN A 120 5.13 4.85 10.17
CA GLN A 120 5.03 6.23 10.68
C GLN A 120 5.52 7.25 9.66
N VAL A 121 6.69 7.05 9.05
CA VAL A 121 7.28 7.98 8.08
C VAL A 121 6.38 8.12 6.85
N PHE A 122 5.90 7.01 6.30
CA PHE A 122 5.02 7.03 5.14
C PHE A 122 3.69 7.70 5.44
N ALA A 123 3.08 7.40 6.58
CA ALA A 123 1.85 8.07 7.01
C ALA A 123 2.06 9.58 7.22
N SER A 124 3.16 10.01 7.84
CA SER A 124 3.48 11.43 8.01
C SER A 124 3.65 12.15 6.67
N ALA A 125 4.30 11.51 5.70
CA ALA A 125 4.45 12.08 4.37
C ALA A 125 3.09 12.23 3.66
N LEU A 126 2.25 11.17 3.71
CA LEU A 126 0.89 11.20 3.17
C LEU A 126 0.02 12.28 3.84
N ALA A 127 0.16 12.47 5.16
CA ALA A 127 -0.55 13.51 5.90
C ALA A 127 -0.13 14.92 5.44
N GLY A 128 1.17 15.14 5.23
CA GLY A 128 1.69 16.41 4.69
C GLY A 128 1.16 16.74 3.28
N MET A 129 0.76 15.73 2.51
CA MET A 129 0.14 15.88 1.19
C MET A 129 -1.40 15.96 1.25
N GLY A 130 -2.01 15.86 2.43
CA GLY A 130 -3.47 15.78 2.58
C GLY A 130 -4.06 14.48 2.02
N ARG A 131 -3.28 13.40 1.92
CA ARG A 131 -3.68 12.09 1.35
C ARG A 131 -3.80 10.97 2.38
N LEU A 132 -3.61 11.27 3.67
CA LEU A 132 -3.77 10.27 4.73
C LEU A 132 -5.19 10.32 5.30
N THR A 133 -5.97 9.25 5.09
CA THR A 133 -7.27 9.07 5.73
C THR A 133 -7.13 8.68 7.20
N ALA A 134 -6.23 7.72 7.50
CA ALA A 134 -6.00 7.27 8.86
C ALA A 134 -4.61 6.64 9.03
N ARG A 135 -4.03 6.82 10.23
CA ARG A 135 -2.86 6.06 10.72
C ARG A 135 -3.28 5.28 11.96
N LEU A 136 -3.18 3.96 11.90
CA LEU A 136 -3.63 3.08 12.98
C LEU A 136 -2.48 2.21 13.47
N GLU A 137 -2.14 2.30 14.76
CA GLU A 137 -1.25 1.35 15.43
C GLU A 137 -2.10 0.42 16.30
N LEU A 138 -2.07 -0.89 16.00
CA LEU A 138 -2.91 -1.88 16.67
C LEU A 138 -2.21 -2.39 17.93
N ALA A 139 -2.82 -2.12 19.08
CA ALA A 139 -2.30 -2.51 20.38
C ALA A 139 -2.27 -4.03 20.56
N GLY A 140 -1.15 -4.54 21.08
CA GLY A 140 -0.92 -5.95 21.35
C GLY A 140 -0.74 -6.84 20.11
N LYS A 141 -0.72 -6.28 18.90
CA LYS A 141 -0.68 -7.03 17.64
C LYS A 141 0.72 -7.11 17.06
N ASN A 142 1.12 -8.32 16.70
CA ASN A 142 2.35 -8.57 15.95
C ASN A 142 2.11 -8.52 14.43
N HIS A 143 3.19 -8.63 13.66
CA HIS A 143 3.20 -8.50 12.19
C HIS A 143 2.16 -9.39 11.48
N PHE A 144 1.91 -10.60 11.96
CA PHE A 144 1.01 -11.57 11.34
C PHE A 144 -0.45 -11.40 11.75
N GLU A 145 -0.70 -10.73 12.88
CA GLU A 145 -2.05 -10.53 13.42
C GLU A 145 -2.68 -9.20 12.93
N VAL A 146 -1.89 -8.25 12.44
CA VAL A 146 -2.40 -6.99 11.89
C VAL A 146 -3.51 -7.18 10.84
N PRO A 147 -3.35 -8.04 9.81
CA PRO A 147 -4.41 -8.20 8.80
C PRO A 147 -5.70 -8.82 9.36
N GLU A 148 -5.66 -9.50 10.51
CA GLU A 148 -6.86 -10.07 11.14
C GLU A 148 -7.86 -8.99 11.57
N ALA A 149 -7.44 -7.73 11.71
CA ALA A 149 -8.34 -6.62 11.98
C ALA A 149 -9.43 -6.47 10.91
N LEU A 150 -9.18 -6.92 9.67
CA LEU A 150 -10.18 -6.94 8.60
C LEU A 150 -11.24 -8.04 8.76
N ASN A 151 -11.00 -9.04 9.62
CA ASN A 151 -11.98 -10.09 9.90
C ASN A 151 -13.08 -9.62 10.88
N ASP A 152 -12.88 -8.48 11.53
CA ASP A 152 -13.88 -7.86 12.41
C ASP A 152 -14.44 -6.58 11.76
N PRO A 153 -15.72 -6.55 11.36
CA PRO A 153 -16.34 -5.34 10.79
C PRO A 153 -16.44 -4.19 11.81
N ALA A 154 -16.34 -4.47 13.12
CA ALA A 154 -16.35 -3.45 14.15
C ALA A 154 -14.97 -2.81 14.39
N SER A 155 -13.89 -3.37 13.84
CA SER A 155 -12.54 -2.86 14.03
C SER A 155 -12.38 -1.46 13.40
N ALA A 156 -11.46 -0.67 13.96
CA ALA A 156 -11.15 0.65 13.42
C ALA A 156 -10.62 0.57 11.97
N VAL A 157 -9.87 -0.49 11.64
CA VAL A 157 -9.34 -0.72 10.29
C VAL A 157 -10.47 -0.97 9.30
N SER A 158 -11.40 -1.87 9.61
CA SER A 158 -12.54 -2.19 8.75
C SER A 158 -13.45 -0.98 8.55
N LYS A 159 -13.76 -0.26 9.63
CA LYS A 159 -14.57 0.96 9.57
C LYS A 159 -13.94 2.05 8.70
N ALA A 160 -12.64 2.33 8.90
CA ALA A 160 -11.93 3.32 8.11
C ALA A 160 -11.87 2.92 6.63
N THR A 161 -11.61 1.65 6.34
CA THR A 161 -11.53 1.11 4.97
C THR A 161 -12.88 1.23 4.25
N LEU A 162 -13.97 0.78 4.90
CA LEU A 162 -15.32 0.89 4.33
C LEU A 162 -15.77 2.34 4.19
N GLN A 163 -15.34 3.24 5.07
CA GLN A 163 -15.62 4.67 4.95
C GLN A 163 -14.91 5.29 3.75
N MET A 164 -13.64 4.96 3.52
CA MET A 164 -12.87 5.38 2.35
C MET A 164 -13.53 4.94 1.04
N MET A 165 -14.16 3.76 1.00
CA MET A 165 -14.81 3.22 -0.20
C MET A 165 -16.20 3.83 -0.53
N LYS A 166 -16.75 4.65 0.38
CA LYS A 166 -18.05 5.32 0.22
C LYS A 166 -17.95 6.73 -0.36
N GLY A 167 -16.76 7.34 -0.34
CA GLY A 167 -16.48 8.59 -1.04
C GLY A 167 -16.44 8.37 -2.55
#